data_AF-A0A7Z0DSM5-F1
#
_entry.id   AF-A0A7Z0DSM5-F1
#
_cell.length_a   1.000
_cell.length_b   1.000
_cell.length_c   1.000
_cell.angle_alpha   90.00
_cell.angle_beta   90.00
_cell.angle_gamma   90.00
#
_symmetry.space_group_name_H-M   'P 1'
#
loop_
_entity.id
_entity.type
_entity.pdbx_description
1 polymer ?
#
loop_
_entity_poly.entity_id
_entity_poly.type
_entity_poly.pdbx_seq_one_letter_code
_entity_poly.pdbx_strand_id
1 'polypeptide(L)'
;MAGIDSNRRGRLFSVESIAGWVFADLLLVLFIVGLGSAVAYTPPEPPKKEPKTIVGMKTDPTPIGVRVDGGRLAGGGKLDATTKKSVCQAVKKRLGPVAGQRAALVLVFGGGPDVSSGQNVARAITPQLGCASSEVFQGKVPTRAFWDGSLPLGEARLEVFLFHTEKQG
;
A
#
# COMPACT_ATOMS: atom_id res chain seq x y z
N MET A 1 25.37 86.97 48.05
CA MET A 1 24.72 85.78 48.61
C MET A 1 23.84 85.18 47.52
N ALA A 2 23.97 83.88 47.28
CA ALA A 2 23.35 83.14 46.18
C ALA A 2 21.86 82.79 46.45
N GLY A 3 21.12 82.45 45.39
CA GLY A 3 19.79 81.83 45.46
C GLY A 3 19.05 81.92 44.12
N ILE A 4 19.53 81.22 43.08
CA ILE A 4 18.89 80.01 42.51
C ILE A 4 17.44 80.25 42.08
N ASP A 5 17.28 80.66 40.82
CA ASP A 5 16.04 80.53 40.06
C ASP A 5 15.83 79.07 39.67
N SER A 6 14.79 78.46 40.25
CA SER A 6 14.33 77.12 39.92
C SER A 6 13.61 77.11 38.57
N ASN A 7 14.35 76.74 37.54
CA ASN A 7 13.94 76.49 36.16
C ASN A 7 12.94 75.30 36.08
N ARG A 8 11.62 75.58 36.06
CA ARG A 8 10.60 74.62 35.63
C ARG A 8 10.37 74.77 34.12
N ARG A 9 11.04 73.94 33.32
CA ARG A 9 10.63 73.66 31.94
C ARG A 9 10.00 72.27 31.91
N GLY A 10 8.68 72.23 32.04
CA GLY A 10 7.88 71.05 31.68
C GLY A 10 8.02 70.84 30.17
N ARG A 11 8.88 69.90 29.79
CA ARG A 11 9.12 69.53 28.40
C ARG A 11 8.12 68.44 28.04
N LEU A 12 7.31 68.74 27.03
CA LEU A 12 6.42 67.83 26.33
C LEU A 12 7.13 66.50 26.09
N PHE A 13 6.79 65.45 26.84
CA PHE A 13 6.96 64.08 26.36
C PHE A 13 5.93 63.93 25.24
N SER A 14 6.35 64.37 24.06
CA SER A 14 5.55 64.51 22.86
C SER A 14 4.87 63.17 22.56
N VAL A 15 3.60 63.20 22.16
CA VAL A 15 2.79 62.03 21.80
C VAL A 15 3.52 61.11 20.80
N GLU A 16 4.41 61.69 20.00
CA GLU A 16 5.31 61.01 19.06
C GLU A 16 6.25 59.98 19.73
N SER A 17 6.75 60.26 20.94
CA SER A 17 7.63 59.34 21.69
C SER A 17 6.86 58.16 22.29
N ILE A 18 5.59 58.36 22.64
CA ILE A 18 4.69 57.29 23.11
C ILE A 18 4.30 56.39 21.94
N ALA A 19 3.95 56.97 20.78
CA ALA A 19 3.65 56.23 19.57
C ALA A 19 4.84 55.39 19.08
N GLY A 20 6.06 55.93 19.16
CA GLY A 20 7.29 55.21 18.80
C GLY A 20 7.59 54.01 19.71
N TRP A 21 7.35 54.14 21.01
CA TRP A 21 7.56 53.05 21.97
C TRP A 21 6.57 51.90 21.77
N VAL A 22 5.28 52.20 21.57
CA VAL A 22 4.25 51.19 21.28
C VAL A 22 4.51 50.50 19.95
N PHE A 23 4.95 51.25 18.93
CA PHE A 23 5.30 50.67 17.63
C PHE A 23 6.48 49.69 17.73
N ALA A 24 7.50 50.00 18.54
CA ALA A 24 8.63 49.11 18.76
C ALA A 24 8.23 47.79 19.45
N ASP A 25 7.31 47.85 20.43
CA ASP A 25 6.81 46.67 21.13
C ASP A 25 5.96 45.78 20.20
N LEU A 26 5.08 46.39 19.40
CA LEU A 26 4.29 45.66 18.39
C LEU A 26 5.18 45.00 17.32
N LEU A 27 6.25 45.67 16.89
CA LEU A 27 7.24 45.09 15.98
C LEU A 27 8.02 43.94 16.64
N LEU A 28 8.39 44.07 17.91
CA LEU A 28 9.10 43.04 18.65
C LEU A 28 8.25 41.78 18.81
N VAL A 29 6.97 41.94 19.17
CA VAL A 29 6.01 40.82 19.27
C VAL A 29 5.81 40.16 17.91
N LEU A 30 5.63 40.94 16.84
CA LEU A 30 5.50 40.40 15.48
C LEU A 30 6.75 39.64 15.04
N PHE A 31 7.95 40.13 15.40
CA PHE A 31 9.21 39.48 15.08
C PHE A 31 9.37 38.14 15.81
N ILE A 32 9.03 38.08 17.10
CA ILE A 32 9.08 36.85 17.91
C ILE A 32 8.11 35.80 17.34
N VAL A 33 6.87 36.20 17.00
CA VAL A 33 5.88 35.31 16.39
C VAL A 33 6.34 34.82 15.02
N GLY A 34 6.91 35.71 14.20
CA GLY A 34 7.51 35.38 12.90
C GLY A 34 8.57 34.28 13.01
N LEU A 35 9.53 34.46 13.93
CA LEU A 35 10.58 33.47 14.19
C LEU A 35 10.04 32.12 14.70
N GLY A 36 9.00 32.14 15.53
CA GLY A 36 8.38 30.92 16.07
C GLY A 36 7.67 30.05 15.02
N SER A 37 7.12 30.67 13.97
CA SER A 37 6.39 29.97 12.90
C SER A 37 7.26 29.24 11.87
N ALA A 38 8.58 29.48 11.87
CA ALA A 38 9.51 28.87 10.93
C ALA A 38 9.93 27.44 11.30
N VAL A 39 9.51 26.92 12.46
CA VAL A 39 9.85 25.56 12.87
C VAL A 39 8.92 24.58 12.16
N ALA A 40 9.31 24.20 10.94
CA ALA A 40 8.66 23.10 10.23
C ALA A 40 8.82 21.81 11.05
N TYR A 41 7.71 21.32 11.60
CA TYR A 41 7.67 19.98 12.17
C TYR A 41 7.79 18.99 11.01
N THR A 42 8.94 18.32 10.91
CA THR A 42 9.09 17.12 10.09
C THR A 42 8.74 15.92 10.97
N PRO A 43 7.62 15.23 10.72
CA PRO A 43 7.38 13.95 11.36
C PRO A 43 8.56 13.03 11.07
N PRO A 44 9.05 12.25 12.05
CA PRO A 44 10.05 11.23 11.77
C PRO A 44 9.51 10.29 10.69
N GLU A 45 10.30 10.07 9.64
CA GLU A 45 9.93 9.13 8.58
C GLU A 45 9.66 7.76 9.22
N PRO A 46 8.55 7.09 8.85
CA PRO A 46 8.29 5.74 9.32
C PRO A 46 9.50 4.86 8.98
N PRO A 47 9.90 3.92 9.87
CA PRO A 47 11.05 3.06 9.62
C PRO A 47 10.89 2.38 8.27
N LYS A 48 11.82 2.68 7.36
CA LYS A 48 11.86 2.13 6.02
C LYS A 48 12.08 0.62 6.16
N LYS A 49 11.03 -0.18 5.94
CA LYS A 49 11.17 -1.65 5.91
C LYS A 49 12.22 -2.00 4.87
N GLU A 50 13.36 -2.49 5.32
CA GLU A 50 14.43 -2.92 4.42
C GLU A 50 13.87 -4.01 3.48
N PRO A 51 14.07 -3.89 2.16
CA PRO A 51 13.62 -4.92 1.24
C PRO A 51 14.36 -6.22 1.55
N LYS A 52 13.62 -7.27 1.92
CA LYS A 52 14.20 -8.61 2.06
C LYS A 52 14.86 -9.00 0.73
N THR A 53 16.14 -9.35 0.77
CA THR A 53 16.87 -9.81 -0.41
C THR A 53 16.23 -11.09 -0.92
N ILE A 54 15.80 -11.06 -2.18
CA ILE A 54 15.27 -12.23 -2.88
C ILE A 54 16.48 -13.00 -3.42
N VAL A 55 16.75 -14.17 -2.84
CA VAL A 55 17.95 -14.97 -3.18
C VAL A 55 17.65 -16.14 -4.13
N GLY A 56 16.39 -16.30 -4.57
CA GLY A 56 15.98 -17.35 -5.49
C GLY A 56 14.48 -17.68 -5.39
N MET A 57 14.07 -18.79 -5.99
CA MET A 57 12.69 -19.31 -5.95
C MET A 57 12.70 -20.70 -5.28
N LYS A 58 11.74 -20.95 -4.40
CA LYS A 58 11.51 -22.29 -3.84
C LYS A 58 11.09 -23.26 -4.95
N THR A 59 11.66 -24.46 -4.95
CA THR A 59 11.33 -25.51 -5.94
C THR A 59 10.04 -26.24 -5.63
N ASP A 60 9.65 -26.30 -4.36
CA ASP A 60 8.40 -26.93 -3.95
C ASP A 60 7.24 -25.93 -3.98
N PRO A 61 6.16 -26.20 -4.73
CA PRO A 61 4.99 -25.34 -4.73
C PRO A 61 4.19 -25.48 -3.45
N THR A 62 3.50 -24.40 -3.07
CA THR A 62 2.41 -24.48 -2.09
C THR A 62 1.10 -24.69 -2.85
N PRO A 63 0.45 -25.88 -2.75
CA PRO A 63 -0.80 -26.16 -3.43
C PRO A 63 -1.98 -25.47 -2.71
N ILE A 64 -2.85 -24.83 -3.48
CA ILE A 64 -4.04 -24.13 -2.99
C ILE A 64 -5.25 -24.56 -3.81
N GLY A 65 -6.17 -25.29 -3.18
CA GLY A 65 -7.44 -25.69 -3.79
C GLY A 65 -8.50 -24.58 -3.70
N VAL A 66 -9.11 -24.25 -4.84
CA VAL A 66 -10.12 -23.20 -4.99
C VAL A 66 -11.37 -23.78 -5.63
N ARG A 67 -12.54 -23.42 -5.10
CA ARG A 67 -13.84 -23.73 -5.71
C ARG A 67 -14.39 -22.51 -6.41
N VAL A 68 -14.83 -22.69 -7.65
CA VAL A 68 -15.36 -21.64 -8.53
C VAL A 68 -16.60 -22.16 -9.25
N ASP A 69 -17.35 -21.24 -9.87
CA ASP A 69 -18.48 -21.62 -10.74
C ASP A 69 -17.95 -22.13 -12.09
N GLY A 70 -17.59 -23.41 -12.14
CA GLY A 70 -17.00 -24.02 -13.35
C GLY A 70 -17.90 -23.91 -14.58
N GLY A 71 -19.23 -23.94 -14.41
CA GLY A 71 -20.18 -23.81 -15.53
C GLY A 71 -20.08 -22.46 -16.23
N ARG A 72 -19.93 -21.37 -15.47
CA ARG A 72 -19.74 -20.02 -16.04
C ARG A 72 -18.35 -19.82 -16.65
N LEU A 73 -17.34 -20.54 -16.17
CA LEU A 73 -15.95 -20.34 -16.59
C LEU A 73 -15.54 -21.24 -17.76
N ALA A 74 -16.07 -22.46 -17.84
CA ALA A 74 -15.67 -23.47 -18.83
C ALA A 74 -15.88 -23.05 -20.28
N GLY A 75 -16.85 -22.15 -20.53
CA GLY A 75 -17.15 -21.67 -21.89
C GLY A 75 -16.09 -20.74 -22.49
N GLY A 76 -15.11 -20.26 -21.71
CA GLY A 76 -14.01 -19.41 -22.20
C GLY A 76 -14.44 -18.02 -22.69
N GLY A 77 -15.71 -17.67 -22.54
CA GLY A 77 -16.27 -16.39 -22.95
C GLY A 77 -15.88 -15.22 -22.03
N LYS A 78 -16.31 -14.02 -22.41
CA LYS A 78 -16.11 -12.82 -21.60
C LYS A 78 -16.89 -12.93 -20.29
N LEU A 79 -16.19 -12.86 -19.18
CA LEU A 79 -16.80 -12.89 -17.85
C LEU A 79 -17.36 -11.53 -17.46
N ASP A 80 -18.55 -11.54 -16.86
CA ASP A 80 -19.14 -10.38 -16.20
C ASP A 80 -18.38 -9.98 -14.92
N ALA A 81 -18.63 -8.77 -14.43
CA ALA A 81 -17.94 -8.24 -13.24
C ALA A 81 -18.24 -9.05 -11.98
N THR A 82 -19.46 -9.58 -11.84
CA THR A 82 -19.89 -10.37 -10.69
C THR A 82 -19.12 -11.69 -10.59
N THR A 83 -18.94 -12.37 -11.72
CA THR A 83 -18.19 -13.63 -11.84
C THR A 83 -16.71 -13.40 -11.58
N LYS A 84 -16.13 -12.31 -12.11
CA LYS A 84 -14.74 -11.95 -11.78
C LYS A 84 -14.56 -11.71 -10.28
N LYS A 85 -15.48 -10.97 -9.65
CA LYS A 85 -15.47 -10.69 -8.21
C LYS A 85 -15.63 -11.97 -7.38
N SER A 86 -16.51 -12.89 -7.78
CA SER A 86 -16.69 -14.15 -7.06
C SER A 86 -15.44 -15.03 -7.13
N VAL A 87 -14.79 -15.12 -8.29
CA VAL A 87 -13.51 -15.83 -8.46
C VAL A 87 -12.42 -15.19 -7.61
N CYS A 88 -12.27 -13.86 -7.64
CA CYS A 88 -11.32 -13.14 -6.77
C CYS A 88 -11.55 -13.46 -5.28
N GLN A 89 -12.80 -13.43 -4.82
CA GLN A 89 -13.14 -13.76 -3.44
C GLN A 89 -12.86 -15.23 -3.10
N ALA A 90 -13.15 -16.15 -4.02
CA ALA A 90 -12.89 -17.58 -3.84
C ALA A 90 -11.39 -17.85 -3.65
N VAL A 91 -10.54 -17.23 -4.47
CA VAL A 91 -9.07 -17.31 -4.32
C VAL A 91 -8.64 -16.69 -3.01
N LYS A 92 -9.09 -15.46 -2.71
CA LYS A 92 -8.69 -14.70 -1.51
C LYS A 92 -8.90 -15.48 -0.22
N LYS A 93 -10.03 -16.19 -0.11
CA LYS A 93 -10.37 -17.02 1.07
C LYS A 93 -9.42 -18.19 1.30
N ARG A 94 -8.60 -18.56 0.31
CA ARG A 94 -7.71 -19.73 0.35
C ARG A 94 -6.23 -19.39 0.44
N LEU A 95 -5.86 -18.10 0.43
CA LEU A 95 -4.46 -17.67 0.43
C LEU A 95 -3.75 -17.72 1.79
N GLY A 96 -4.43 -18.15 2.85
CA GLY A 96 -3.83 -18.27 4.19
C GLY A 96 -2.44 -18.94 4.23
N PRO A 97 -2.21 -20.07 3.54
CA PRO A 97 -0.92 -20.77 3.54
C PRO A 97 0.26 -19.96 2.97
N VAL A 98 0.00 -18.93 2.16
CA VAL A 98 1.04 -18.11 1.50
C VAL A 98 0.97 -16.64 1.93
N ALA A 99 0.20 -16.34 2.97
CA ALA A 99 0.05 -14.97 3.47
C ALA A 99 1.40 -14.40 3.95
N GLY A 100 1.67 -13.13 3.64
CA GLY A 100 2.93 -12.47 3.99
C GLY A 100 4.15 -12.90 3.17
N GLN A 101 3.96 -13.72 2.14
CA GLN A 101 5.02 -14.20 1.25
C GLN A 101 4.75 -13.74 -0.17
N ARG A 102 5.81 -13.65 -0.99
CA ARG A 102 5.72 -13.18 -2.37
C ARG A 102 5.80 -14.36 -3.34
N ALA A 103 4.82 -14.46 -4.23
CA ALA A 103 4.80 -15.43 -5.31
C ALA A 103 5.83 -15.06 -6.38
N ALA A 104 6.59 -16.05 -6.82
CA ALA A 104 7.56 -15.98 -7.92
C ALA A 104 6.96 -16.51 -9.23
N LEU A 105 6.13 -17.56 -9.14
CA LEU A 105 5.45 -18.21 -10.26
C LEU A 105 4.16 -18.84 -9.74
N VAL A 106 3.11 -18.82 -10.55
CA VAL A 106 1.85 -19.51 -10.23
C VAL A 106 1.43 -20.38 -11.40
N LEU A 107 1.31 -21.68 -11.17
CA LEU A 107 0.67 -22.59 -12.12
C LEU A 107 -0.77 -22.77 -11.66
N VAL A 108 -1.72 -22.64 -12.60
CA VAL A 108 -3.14 -22.72 -12.32
C VAL A 108 -3.70 -23.89 -13.10
N PHE A 109 -4.25 -24.87 -12.38
CA PHE A 109 -4.85 -26.08 -12.93
C PHE A 109 -6.36 -26.01 -12.75
N GLY A 110 -7.11 -25.98 -13.85
CA GLY A 110 -8.56 -25.99 -13.80
C GLY A 110 -9.10 -27.40 -14.04
N GLY A 111 -10.09 -27.79 -13.25
CA GLY A 111 -10.83 -29.04 -13.42
C GLY A 111 -11.92 -28.92 -14.48
N GLY A 112 -12.21 -30.05 -15.12
CA GLY A 112 -13.16 -30.12 -16.22
C GLY A 112 -13.06 -31.45 -16.98
N PRO A 113 -14.12 -31.82 -17.72
CA PRO A 113 -14.15 -33.09 -18.46
C PRO A 113 -13.15 -33.14 -19.63
N ASP A 114 -12.65 -31.98 -20.08
CA ASP A 114 -11.75 -31.88 -21.24
C ASP A 114 -10.74 -30.74 -21.07
N VAL A 115 -9.71 -30.75 -21.92
CA VAL A 115 -8.61 -29.76 -21.92
C VAL A 115 -9.14 -28.32 -22.05
N SER A 116 -10.13 -28.10 -22.92
CA SER A 116 -10.64 -26.75 -23.21
C SER A 116 -11.38 -26.19 -22.00
N SER A 117 -12.35 -26.93 -21.47
CA SER A 117 -13.12 -26.50 -20.30
C SER A 117 -12.23 -26.24 -19.08
N GLY A 118 -11.31 -27.15 -18.77
CA GLY A 118 -10.38 -26.99 -17.66
C GLY A 118 -9.39 -25.82 -17.83
N GLN A 119 -8.81 -25.66 -19.02
CA GLN A 119 -7.94 -24.51 -19.28
C GLN A 119 -8.70 -23.19 -19.24
N ASN A 120 -9.96 -23.15 -19.68
CA ASN A 120 -10.79 -21.95 -19.60
C ASN A 120 -11.05 -21.56 -18.14
N VAL A 121 -11.34 -22.54 -17.27
CA VAL A 121 -11.42 -22.32 -15.81
C VAL A 121 -10.12 -21.73 -15.27
N ALA A 122 -8.96 -22.31 -15.60
CA ALA A 122 -7.67 -21.81 -15.16
C ALA A 122 -7.36 -20.39 -15.66
N ARG A 123 -7.62 -20.11 -16.95
CA ARG A 123 -7.41 -18.79 -17.57
C ARG A 123 -8.32 -17.72 -16.98
N ALA A 124 -9.53 -18.08 -16.55
CA ALA A 124 -10.45 -17.19 -15.85
C ALA A 124 -9.95 -16.78 -14.46
N ILE A 125 -9.23 -17.67 -13.77
CA ILE A 125 -8.70 -17.44 -12.41
C ILE A 125 -7.48 -16.53 -12.45
N THR A 126 -6.55 -16.75 -13.38
CA THR A 126 -5.28 -16.00 -13.51
C THR A 126 -5.39 -14.47 -13.36
N PRO A 127 -6.29 -13.76 -14.07
CA PRO A 127 -6.39 -12.30 -13.95
C PRO A 127 -6.95 -11.84 -12.60
N GLN A 128 -7.52 -12.73 -11.79
CA GLN A 128 -8.09 -12.39 -10.49
C GLN A 128 -7.10 -12.53 -9.33
N LEU A 129 -5.89 -13.04 -9.57
CA LEU A 129 -4.87 -13.23 -8.53
C LEU A 129 -4.51 -11.91 -7.84
N GLY A 130 -4.24 -10.85 -8.62
CA GLY A 130 -3.91 -9.53 -8.06
C GLY A 130 -5.05 -8.92 -7.23
N CYS A 131 -6.31 -9.19 -7.59
CA CYS A 131 -7.47 -8.80 -6.77
C CYS A 131 -7.52 -9.59 -5.46
N ALA A 132 -7.14 -10.86 -5.49
CA ALA A 132 -7.19 -11.73 -4.32
C ALA A 132 -6.15 -11.32 -3.26
N SER A 133 -4.93 -10.96 -3.68
CA SER A 133 -3.91 -10.36 -2.81
C SER A 133 -2.85 -9.63 -3.61
N SER A 134 -2.75 -8.31 -3.44
CA SER A 134 -1.68 -7.49 -4.02
C SER A 134 -0.33 -7.69 -3.32
N GLU A 135 -0.33 -8.22 -2.10
CA GLU A 135 0.88 -8.54 -1.33
C GLU A 135 1.53 -9.83 -1.84
N VAL A 136 0.73 -10.89 -2.01
CA VAL A 136 1.23 -12.20 -2.46
C VAL A 136 1.59 -12.14 -3.94
N PHE A 137 0.69 -11.58 -4.76
CA PHE A 137 0.85 -11.49 -6.21
C PHE A 137 1.34 -10.10 -6.62
N GLN A 138 2.43 -9.67 -5.99
CA GLN A 138 2.99 -8.34 -6.19
C GLN A 138 3.63 -8.20 -7.58
N GLY A 139 3.18 -7.20 -8.34
CA GLY A 139 3.70 -6.92 -9.69
C GLY A 139 3.26 -7.95 -10.73
N LYS A 140 4.04 -8.10 -11.80
CA LYS A 140 3.73 -9.03 -12.89
C LYS A 140 4.26 -10.43 -12.56
N VAL A 141 3.53 -11.18 -11.73
CA VAL A 141 3.86 -12.58 -11.42
C VAL A 141 3.60 -13.45 -12.67
N PRO A 142 4.61 -14.19 -13.18
CA PRO A 142 4.42 -15.17 -14.23
C PRO A 142 3.35 -16.19 -13.86
N THR A 143 2.44 -16.45 -14.79
CA THR A 143 1.33 -17.38 -14.60
C THR A 143 1.19 -18.29 -15.81
N ARG A 144 0.80 -19.54 -15.57
CA ARG A 144 0.48 -20.51 -16.63
C ARG A 144 -0.80 -21.27 -16.27
N ALA A 145 -1.65 -21.47 -17.25
CA ALA A 145 -2.93 -22.15 -17.11
C ALA A 145 -2.85 -23.54 -17.75
N PHE A 146 -3.27 -24.55 -17.00
CA PHE A 146 -3.29 -25.95 -17.38
C PHE A 146 -4.66 -26.55 -17.08
N TRP A 147 -4.90 -27.71 -17.68
CA TRP A 147 -6.02 -28.58 -17.32
C TRP A 147 -5.49 -29.68 -16.40
N ASP A 148 -6.29 -30.05 -15.41
CA ASP A 148 -6.09 -31.23 -14.59
C ASP A 148 -7.34 -32.09 -14.65
N GLY A 149 -7.26 -33.19 -15.41
CA GLY A 149 -8.38 -34.11 -15.62
C GLY A 149 -8.78 -34.90 -14.38
N SER A 150 -7.99 -34.85 -13.31
CA SER A 150 -8.36 -35.43 -12.02
C SER A 150 -9.28 -34.53 -11.19
N LEU A 151 -9.37 -33.23 -11.53
CA LEU A 151 -10.22 -32.28 -10.83
C LEU A 151 -11.60 -32.17 -11.50
N PRO A 152 -12.69 -32.19 -10.70
CA PRO A 152 -14.03 -31.99 -11.24
C PRO A 152 -14.23 -30.55 -11.73
N LEU A 153 -15.21 -30.37 -12.60
CA LEU A 153 -15.60 -29.03 -13.04
C LEU A 153 -16.03 -28.17 -11.84
N GLY A 154 -15.47 -26.96 -11.73
CA GLY A 154 -15.70 -26.06 -10.61
C GLY A 154 -14.66 -26.17 -9.49
N GLU A 155 -13.69 -27.06 -9.63
CA GLU A 155 -12.49 -27.07 -8.80
C GLU A 155 -11.27 -26.63 -9.61
N ALA A 156 -10.35 -25.98 -8.91
CA ALA A 156 -9.05 -25.57 -9.44
C ALA A 156 -7.98 -25.70 -8.37
N ARG A 157 -6.75 -25.95 -8.80
CA ARG A 157 -5.57 -26.00 -7.95
C ARG A 157 -4.57 -24.95 -8.43
N LEU A 158 -4.11 -24.11 -7.51
CA LEU A 158 -2.99 -23.21 -7.75
C LEU A 158 -1.75 -23.82 -7.12
N GLU A 159 -0.66 -23.89 -7.87
CA GLU A 159 0.65 -24.22 -7.35
C GLU A 159 1.46 -22.92 -7.30
N VAL A 160 1.62 -22.41 -6.07
CA VAL A 160 2.29 -21.13 -5.83
C VAL A 160 3.73 -21.39 -5.44
N PHE A 161 4.65 -21.05 -6.35
CA PHE A 161 6.08 -21.05 -6.08
C PHE A 161 6.45 -19.70 -5.48
N LEU A 162 7.14 -19.72 -4.35
CA LEU A 162 7.43 -18.54 -3.55
C LEU A 162 8.89 -18.14 -3.71
N PHE A 163 9.20 -16.86 -3.57
CA PHE A 163 10.60 -16.44 -3.46
C PHE A 163 11.24 -16.97 -2.17
N HIS A 164 12.54 -17.29 -2.23
CA HIS A 164 13.37 -17.38 -1.04
C HIS A 164 13.56 -15.97 -0.50
N THR A 165 13.17 -15.76 0.75
CA THR A 165 13.54 -14.56 1.51
C THR A 165 14.58 -14.99 2.53
N GLU A 166 15.77 -14.41 2.43
CA GLU A 166 16.77 -14.58 3.47
C GLU A 166 16.26 -13.84 4.72
N LYS A 167 16.27 -14.52 5.88
CA LYS A 167 16.22 -13.79 7.14
C LYS A 167 17.62 -13.22 7.31
N GLN A 168 17.77 -11.91 7.15
CA GLN A 168 18.94 -11.23 7.69
C GLN A 168 18.92 -11.45 9.21
N GLY A 169 19.85 -12.28 9.67
CA GLY A 169 20.15 -12.54 11.07
C GLY A 169 21.65 -12.42 11.24
#